data_AF-A0A554G6W8-F1
#
_entry.id   AF-A0A554G6W8-F1
#
_cell.length_a   1.000
_cell.length_b   1.000
_cell.length_c   1.000
_cell.angle_alpha   90.00
_cell.angle_beta   90.00
_cell.angle_gamma   90.00
#
_symmetry.space_group_name_H-M   'P 1'
#
loop_
_entity.id
_entity.type
_entity.pdbx_description
1 polymer ?
#
loop_
_entity_poly.entity_id
_entity_poly.type
_entity_poly.pdbx_seq_one_letter_code
_entity_poly.pdbx_strand_id
1 'polypeptide(L)'
;MSLNITTQHAELKKELDRINSDNRVSFTEFQHIRDAADAKIDRLTAPELQAHLKKLQKSVDDAVEVLQQVALAARKAKLDDAAKAALKESVSYQITYLAMGFKTSVERL
;
A
#
# COMPACT_ATOMS: atom_id res chain seq x y z
N MET A 1 8.66 10.43 -8.96
CA MET A 1 9.18 9.27 -8.21
C MET A 1 8.20 8.13 -8.36
N SER A 2 8.67 6.97 -8.80
CA SER A 2 7.98 5.69 -8.68
C SER A 2 8.37 5.06 -7.35
N LEU A 3 7.40 4.58 -6.58
CA LEU A 3 7.65 3.77 -5.40
C LEU A 3 8.02 2.36 -5.87
N ASN A 4 9.30 2.01 -5.77
CA ASN A 4 9.75 0.65 -6.03
C ASN A 4 9.62 -0.17 -4.75
N ILE A 5 8.57 -0.98 -4.67
CA ILE A 5 8.37 -1.93 -3.59
C ILE A 5 9.16 -3.20 -3.92
N THR A 6 10.16 -3.52 -3.12
CA THR A 6 10.91 -4.78 -3.23
C THR A 6 10.60 -5.68 -2.04
N THR A 7 10.40 -6.97 -2.28
CA THR A 7 10.10 -7.95 -1.24
C THR A 7 10.96 -9.20 -1.38
N GLN A 8 11.26 -9.83 -0.24
CA GLN A 8 11.95 -11.13 -0.19
C GLN A 8 10.97 -12.32 -0.32
N HIS A 9 9.66 -12.06 -0.22
CA HIS A 9 8.64 -13.10 -0.36
C HIS A 9 8.42 -13.44 -1.84
N ALA A 10 8.76 -14.66 -2.24
CA ALA A 10 8.73 -15.07 -3.64
C ALA A 10 7.36 -14.96 -4.32
N GLU A 11 6.26 -15.21 -3.59
CA GLU A 11 4.89 -15.05 -4.12
C GLU A 11 4.56 -13.57 -4.37
N LEU A 12 4.77 -12.71 -3.36
CA LEU A 12 4.51 -11.27 -3.48
C LEU A 12 5.44 -10.62 -4.52
N LYS A 13 6.68 -11.10 -4.65
CA LYS A 13 7.62 -10.62 -5.67
C LYS A 13 7.08 -10.88 -7.08
N LYS A 14 6.56 -12.08 -7.35
CA LYS A 14 5.96 -12.41 -8.65
C LYS A 14 4.75 -11.53 -8.96
N GLU A 15 3.94 -11.22 -7.96
CA GLU A 15 2.79 -10.32 -8.12
C GLU A 15 3.23 -8.87 -8.38
N LEU A 16 4.21 -8.37 -7.64
CA LEU A 16 4.77 -7.04 -7.86
C LEU A 16 5.46 -6.91 -9.22
N ASP A 17 6.21 -7.94 -9.66
CA ASP A 17 6.85 -7.96 -10.98
C ASP A 17 5.81 -7.94 -12.10
N ARG A 18 4.66 -8.61 -11.91
CA ARG A 18 3.53 -8.57 -12.85
C ARG A 18 2.88 -7.19 -12.91
N ILE A 19 2.61 -6.57 -11.76
CA ILE A 19 1.98 -5.24 -11.69
C ILE A 19 2.92 -4.15 -12.24
N ASN A 20 4.22 -4.31 -12.03
CA ASN A 20 5.22 -3.36 -12.49
C ASN A 20 5.53 -3.48 -14.00
N SER A 21 5.10 -4.55 -14.70
CA SER A 21 5.42 -4.74 -16.12
C SER A 21 4.86 -3.61 -17.00
N ASP A 22 3.68 -3.09 -16.64
CA ASP A 22 2.95 -2.11 -17.42
C ASP A 22 3.04 -0.69 -16.82
N ASN A 23 3.85 -0.54 -15.75
CA ASN A 23 4.12 0.71 -15.03
C ASN A 23 2.85 1.46 -14.58
N ARG A 24 1.74 0.72 -14.46
CA ARG A 24 0.39 1.16 -14.08
C ARG A 24 -0.24 0.06 -13.25
N VAL A 25 -0.98 0.44 -12.23
CA VAL A 25 -1.78 -0.51 -11.44
C VAL A 25 -3.22 -0.42 -11.91
N SER A 26 -3.75 -1.49 -12.49
CA SER A 26 -5.18 -1.59 -12.81
C SER A 26 -6.01 -1.79 -11.53
N PHE A 27 -7.29 -1.44 -11.58
CA PHE A 27 -8.21 -1.68 -10.46
C PHE A 27 -8.28 -3.16 -10.08
N THR A 28 -8.25 -4.05 -11.08
CA THR A 28 -8.24 -5.51 -10.89
C THR A 28 -6.99 -6.00 -10.18
N GLU A 29 -5.81 -5.48 -10.53
CA GLU A 29 -4.56 -5.84 -9.83
C GLU A 29 -4.53 -5.30 -8.41
N PHE A 30 -5.02 -4.08 -8.22
CA PHE A 30 -5.17 -3.48 -6.90
C PHE A 30 -6.09 -4.32 -6.01
N GLN A 31 -7.25 -4.73 -6.52
CA GLN A 31 -8.20 -5.56 -5.80
C GLN A 31 -7.63 -6.96 -5.51
N HIS A 32 -6.92 -7.56 -6.49
CA HIS A 32 -6.27 -8.86 -6.29
C HIS A 32 -5.30 -8.87 -5.12
N ILE A 33 -4.51 -7.81 -4.93
CA ILE A 33 -3.57 -7.71 -3.78
C ILE A 33 -4.34 -7.62 -2.46
N ARG A 34 -5.46 -6.92 -2.42
CA ARG A 34 -6.33 -6.84 -1.24
C ARG A 34 -6.96 -8.20 -0.90
N ASP A 35 -7.51 -8.88 -1.92
CA ASP A 35 -8.11 -10.21 -1.76
C ASP A 35 -7.06 -11.25 -1.32
N ALA A 36 -5.84 -11.15 -1.86
CA ALA A 36 -4.71 -11.98 -1.43
C ALA A 36 -4.32 -11.70 0.03
N ALA A 37 -4.34 -10.43 0.48
CA ALA A 37 -4.08 -10.08 1.87
C ALA A 37 -5.12 -10.69 2.82
N ASP A 38 -6.41 -10.60 2.48
CA ASP A 38 -7.51 -11.25 3.23
C ASP A 38 -7.28 -12.76 3.36
N ALA A 39 -7.02 -13.43 2.24
CA ALA A 39 -6.80 -14.87 2.22
C ALA A 39 -5.59 -15.31 3.06
N LYS A 40 -4.56 -14.46 3.19
CA LYS A 40 -3.40 -14.74 4.05
C LYS A 40 -3.73 -14.56 5.54
N ILE A 41 -4.55 -13.58 5.89
CA ILE A 41 -5.02 -13.37 7.26
C ILE A 41 -5.90 -14.53 7.73
N ASP A 42 -6.82 -15.00 6.88
CA ASP A 42 -7.73 -16.10 7.23
C ASP A 42 -7.04 -17.47 7.38
N ARG A 43 -5.82 -17.63 6.84
CA ARG A 43 -4.99 -18.83 7.05
C ARG A 43 -4.25 -18.82 8.38
N LEU A 44 -4.26 -17.73 9.14
CA LEU A 44 -3.51 -17.63 10.39
C LEU A 44 -4.22 -18.39 11.52
N THR A 45 -3.56 -19.41 12.07
CA THR A 45 -4.09 -20.23 13.18
C THR A 45 -3.83 -19.59 14.55
N ALA A 46 -4.16 -18.31 14.71
CA ALA A 46 -4.01 -17.55 15.94
C ALA A 46 -5.09 -16.45 15.99
N PRO A 47 -6.25 -16.69 16.64
CA PRO A 47 -7.43 -15.82 16.51
C PRO A 47 -7.21 -14.40 17.05
N GLU A 48 -6.41 -14.23 18.10
CA GLU A 48 -6.06 -12.91 18.62
C GLU A 48 -5.19 -12.11 17.63
N LEU A 49 -4.18 -12.75 17.03
CA LEU A 49 -3.35 -12.12 16.00
C LEU A 49 -4.14 -11.85 14.72
N GLN A 50 -5.06 -12.74 14.35
CA GLN A 50 -5.97 -12.54 13.23
C GLN A 50 -6.83 -11.28 13.44
N ALA A 51 -7.35 -11.06 14.65
CA ALA A 51 -8.12 -9.85 14.97
C ALA A 51 -7.27 -8.57 14.87
N HIS A 52 -6.01 -8.61 15.31
CA HIS A 52 -5.09 -7.48 15.15
C HIS A 52 -4.71 -7.23 13.69
N LEU A 53 -4.49 -8.27 12.89
CA LEU A 53 -4.22 -8.14 11.45
C LEU A 53 -5.45 -7.60 10.69
N LYS A 54 -6.66 -8.04 11.00
CA LYS A 54 -7.89 -7.48 10.39
C LYS A 54 -8.06 -5.99 10.73
N LYS A 55 -7.69 -5.57 11.95
CA LYS A 55 -7.64 -4.14 12.30
C LYS A 55 -6.60 -3.38 11.47
N LEU A 56 -5.39 -3.93 11.32
CA LEU A 56 -4.35 -3.33 10.49
C LEU A 56 -4.81 -3.20 9.03
N GLN A 57 -5.40 -4.26 8.47
CA GLN A 57 -5.94 -4.27 7.11
C GLN A 57 -6.98 -3.17 6.91
N LYS A 58 -7.94 -3.04 7.83
CA LYS A 58 -8.93 -1.96 7.78
C LYS A 58 -8.28 -0.58 7.80
N SER A 59 -7.30 -0.35 8.67
CA SER A 59 -6.56 0.93 8.70
C SER A 59 -5.81 1.21 7.40
N VAL A 60 -5.27 0.18 6.76
CA VAL A 60 -4.61 0.30 5.45
C VAL A 60 -5.63 0.61 4.36
N ASP A 61 -6.79 -0.04 4.38
CA ASP A 61 -7.89 0.26 3.44
C ASP A 61 -8.36 1.71 3.57
N ASP A 62 -8.58 2.19 4.80
CA ASP A 62 -8.94 3.59 5.08
C ASP A 62 -7.85 4.54 4.57
N ALA A 63 -6.56 4.21 4.79
CA ALA A 63 -5.45 5.00 4.28
C ALA A 63 -5.40 5.06 2.74
N VAL A 64 -5.72 3.96 2.05
CA VAL A 64 -5.80 3.94 0.59
C VAL A 64 -6.96 4.79 0.09
N GLU A 65 -8.13 4.72 0.73
CA GLU A 65 -9.26 5.58 0.39
C GLU A 65 -8.89 7.06 0.52
N VAL A 66 -8.24 7.44 1.62
CA VAL A 66 -7.75 8.81 1.84
C VAL A 66 -6.75 9.22 0.75
N LEU A 67 -5.84 8.34 0.32
CA LEU A 67 -4.92 8.63 -0.79
C LEU A 67 -5.65 8.90 -2.11
N GLN A 68 -6.72 8.16 -2.40
CA GLN A 68 -7.56 8.39 -3.57
C GLN A 68 -8.27 9.75 -3.48
N GLN A 69 -8.81 10.09 -2.30
CA GLN A 69 -9.43 11.38 -2.05
C GLN A 69 -8.44 12.54 -2.19
N VAL A 70 -7.20 12.40 -1.69
CA VAL A 70 -6.11 13.37 -1.87
C VAL A 70 -5.81 13.56 -3.35
N ALA A 71 -5.70 12.47 -4.12
CA ALA A 71 -5.47 12.55 -5.57
C ALA A 71 -6.63 13.26 -6.30
N LEU A 72 -7.88 12.99 -5.92
CA LEU A 72 -9.06 13.66 -6.48
C LEU A 72 -9.09 15.16 -6.13
N ALA A 73 -8.78 15.51 -4.87
CA ALA A 73 -8.70 16.90 -4.42
C ALA A 73 -7.59 17.67 -5.16
N ALA A 74 -6.42 17.05 -5.32
CA ALA A 74 -5.30 17.64 -6.07
C ALA A 74 -5.64 17.89 -7.54
N ARG A 75 -6.37 16.96 -8.19
CA ARG A 75 -6.87 17.15 -9.56
C ARG A 75 -7.87 18.30 -9.66
N LYS A 76 -8.78 18.43 -8.69
CA LYS A 76 -9.77 19.53 -8.62
C LYS A 76 -9.12 20.89 -8.38
N ALA A 77 -8.06 20.94 -7.58
CA ALA A 77 -7.36 22.16 -7.20
C ALA A 77 -6.49 22.77 -8.33
N LYS A 78 -6.35 22.09 -9.49
CA LYS A 78 -5.53 22.55 -10.64
C LYS A 78 -4.13 23.03 -10.22
N LEU A 79 -3.47 22.26 -9.36
CA LEU A 79 -2.14 22.57 -8.84
C LEU A 79 -1.13 22.80 -9.97
N ASP A 80 -0.19 23.71 -9.74
CA ASP A 80 0.99 23.86 -10.58
C ASP A 80 1.97 22.69 -10.36
N ASP A 81 3.01 22.61 -11.18
CA ASP A 81 3.93 21.46 -11.14
C ASP A 81 4.76 21.41 -9.86
N ALA A 82 5.06 22.57 -9.25
CA ALA A 82 5.74 22.66 -7.96
C ALA A 82 4.87 22.10 -6.82
N ALA A 83 3.59 22.50 -6.74
CA ALA A 83 2.69 21.98 -5.72
C ALA A 83 2.36 20.49 -5.93
N LYS A 84 2.28 20.00 -7.18
CA LYS A 84 2.18 18.55 -7.46
C LYS A 84 3.40 17.79 -6.96
N ALA A 85 4.60 18.34 -7.11
CA ALA A 85 5.83 17.71 -6.63
C ALA A 85 5.83 17.63 -5.10
N ALA A 86 5.54 18.74 -4.41
CA ALA A 86 5.46 18.79 -2.95
C ALA A 86 4.40 17.83 -2.39
N LEU A 87 3.24 17.71 -3.05
CA LEU A 87 2.21 16.75 -2.66
C LEU A 87 2.69 15.30 -2.79
N LYS A 88 3.31 14.95 -3.91
CA LYS A 88 3.85 13.60 -4.14
C LYS A 88 4.92 13.25 -3.12
N GLU A 89 5.80 14.20 -2.79
CA GLU A 89 6.82 14.05 -1.76
C GLU A 89 6.17 13.82 -0.39
N SER A 90 5.23 14.66 0.02
CA SER A 90 4.51 14.53 1.29
C SER A 90 3.83 13.17 1.45
N VAL A 91 3.15 12.70 0.40
CA VAL A 91 2.53 11.37 0.37
C VAL A 91 3.59 10.26 0.48
N SER A 92 4.73 10.42 -0.20
CA SER A 92 5.82 9.44 -0.15
C SER A 92 6.40 9.29 1.25
N TYR A 93 6.52 10.38 2.01
CA TYR A 93 6.95 10.32 3.42
C TYR A 93 5.98 9.55 4.30
N GLN A 94 4.66 9.70 4.10
CA GLN A 94 3.64 8.94 4.84
C GLN A 94 3.73 7.43 4.56
N ILE A 95 3.87 7.06 3.28
CA ILE A 95 4.03 5.65 2.89
C ILE A 95 5.35 5.08 3.45
N THR A 96 6.42 5.86 3.41
CA THR A 96 7.73 5.47 3.97
C THR A 96 7.65 5.26 5.48
N TYR A 97 6.92 6.11 6.20
CA TYR A 97 6.70 5.94 7.64
C TYR A 97 5.99 4.61 7.95
N LEU A 98 4.95 4.26 7.18
CA LEU A 98 4.27 2.98 7.30
C LEU A 98 5.21 1.78 7.03
N ALA A 99 6.03 1.87 5.97
CA ALA A 99 7.02 0.85 5.63
C ALA A 99 8.13 0.73 6.70
N MET A 100 8.56 1.84 7.30
CA MET A 100 9.51 1.82 8.42
C MET A 100 8.92 1.16 9.65
N GLY A 101 7.62 1.35 9.92
CA GLY A 101 6.89 0.62 10.96
C GLY A 101 6.95 -0.90 10.75
N PHE A 102 6.75 -1.37 9.51
CA PHE A 102 6.94 -2.78 9.16
C PHE A 102 8.37 -3.26 9.47
N LYS A 103 9.39 -2.50 9.05
CA LYS A 103 10.81 -2.83 9.29
C LYS A 103 11.17 -2.87 10.78
N THR A 104 10.62 -1.97 11.59
CA THR A 104 10.95 -1.92 13.02
C THR A 104 10.21 -2.94 13.87
N SER A 105 9.04 -3.39 13.43
CA SER A 105 8.13 -4.19 14.25
C SER A 105 7.92 -5.61 13.74
N VAL A 106 7.78 -5.79 12.42
CA VAL A 106 7.43 -7.09 11.82
C VAL A 106 8.68 -7.81 11.30
N GLU A 107 9.63 -7.10 10.68
CA GLU A 107 10.87 -7.71 10.17
C GLU A 107 11.79 -8.26 11.28
N ARG A 108 11.52 -7.94 12.55
CA ARG A 108 12.27 -8.43 13.71
C ARG A 108 11.73 -9.73 14.32
N LEU A 109 10.57 -10.21 13.85
CA LEU A 109 9.95 -11.47 14.27
C LEU A 109 10.59 -12.64 13.52
#